data_AF-A0A7W8Z7K5-F1
#
_entry.id   AF-A0A7W8Z7K5-F1
#
_cell.length_a   1.000
_cell.length_b   1.000
_cell.length_c   1.000
_cell.angle_alpha   90.00
_cell.angle_beta   90.00
_cell.angle_gamma   90.00
#
_symmetry.space_group_name_H-M   'P 1'
#
loop_
_entity.id
_entity.type
_entity.pdbx_description
1 polymer ?
#
loop_
_entity_poly.entity_id
_entity_poly.type
_entity_poly.pdbx_seq_one_letter_code
_entity_poly.pdbx_strand_id
1 'polypeptide(L)'
;MGVTEDAFLSLVHGWVRAACQEWNYPEVSDSYFAAVHQRVPAGVRALVAAAHHDGVIKPVGGYRFTLLGLAPGKGPYAWVSRHNEQRTPSINWEYLVQAVEYARLYAALAPKGYLIAMEDRLMDITVSDASGTLQWDIEVQERAAEIPAFLQRLAAHGHAGVDLDAPDRGNDPLRKAKYLLRHRPLYFSAAAIGLRRDFQVTYATGNKFILIDDMVPLT
;
A
#
# COMPACT_ATOMS: atom_id res chain seq x y z
N MET A 1 30.43 -6.59 -20.51
CA MET A 1 28.99 -6.35 -20.80
C MET A 1 28.45 -5.60 -19.60
N GLY A 2 28.20 -4.30 -19.75
CA GLY A 2 27.67 -3.48 -18.64
C GLY A 2 26.31 -4.01 -18.23
N VAL A 3 26.10 -4.19 -16.93
CA VAL A 3 24.78 -4.50 -16.38
C VAL A 3 23.92 -3.28 -16.67
N THR A 4 22.94 -3.41 -17.55
CA THR A 4 21.93 -2.38 -17.76
C THR A 4 21.21 -2.17 -16.42
N GLU A 5 21.28 -0.97 -15.87
CA GLU A 5 20.62 -0.66 -14.61
C GLU A 5 19.10 -0.90 -14.76
N ASP A 6 18.51 -1.67 -13.85
CA ASP A 6 17.05 -1.85 -13.79
C ASP A 6 16.42 -0.47 -13.55
N ALA A 7 15.42 -0.08 -14.35
CA ALA A 7 14.80 1.24 -14.29
C ALA A 7 14.28 1.58 -12.88
N PHE A 8 13.83 0.56 -12.13
CA PHE A 8 13.50 0.72 -10.71
C PHE A 8 14.69 1.15 -9.86
N LEU A 9 15.87 0.56 -10.08
CA LEU A 9 17.07 0.88 -9.34
C LEU A 9 17.51 2.32 -9.62
N SER A 10 17.44 2.78 -10.87
CA SER A 10 17.70 4.18 -11.22
C SER A 10 16.76 5.15 -10.49
N LEU A 11 15.47 4.79 -10.33
CA LEU A 11 14.52 5.57 -9.53
C LEU A 11 14.94 5.61 -8.05
N VAL A 12 15.26 4.47 -7.45
CA VAL A 12 15.72 4.38 -6.05
C VAL A 12 16.99 5.20 -5.83
N HIS A 13 17.98 5.12 -6.74
CA HIS A 13 19.17 5.97 -6.71
C HIS A 13 18.80 7.46 -6.69
N GLY A 14 17.86 7.86 -7.55
CA GLY A 14 17.35 9.23 -7.59
C GLY A 14 16.73 9.68 -6.27
N TRP A 15 15.85 8.86 -5.69
CA TRP A 15 15.17 9.17 -4.43
C TRP A 15 16.16 9.30 -3.27
N VAL A 16 17.06 8.34 -3.14
CA VAL A 16 18.03 8.26 -2.04
C VAL A 16 19.05 9.39 -2.15
N ARG A 17 19.56 9.68 -3.35
CA ARG A 17 20.48 10.81 -3.57
C ARG A 17 19.82 12.15 -3.24
N ALA A 18 18.60 12.38 -3.72
CA ALA A 18 17.87 13.61 -3.42
C ALA A 18 17.64 13.80 -1.92
N ALA A 19 17.32 12.73 -1.19
CA ALA A 19 17.16 12.78 0.25
C ALA A 19 18.47 12.99 1.01
N CYS A 20 19.56 12.33 0.61
CA CYS A 20 20.88 12.58 1.21
C CYS A 20 21.31 14.05 1.05
N GLN A 21 21.10 14.63 -0.13
CA GLN A 21 21.39 16.04 -0.40
C GLN A 21 20.55 16.97 0.47
N GLU A 22 19.24 16.76 0.51
CA GLU A 22 18.29 17.56 1.32
C GLU A 22 18.65 17.50 2.83
N TRP A 23 19.08 16.35 3.32
CA TRP A 23 19.33 16.13 4.75
C TRP A 23 20.80 16.28 5.16
N ASN A 24 21.67 16.62 4.21
CA ASN A 24 23.11 16.68 4.42
C ASN A 24 23.67 15.38 5.03
N TYR A 25 23.20 14.24 4.51
CA TYR A 25 23.71 12.91 4.85
C TYR A 25 24.79 12.50 3.86
N PRO A 26 25.76 11.66 4.29
CA PRO A 26 26.70 11.06 3.35
C PRO A 26 25.96 10.23 2.29
N GLU A 27 26.57 10.07 1.12
CA GLU A 27 26.07 9.11 0.14
C GLU A 27 26.13 7.68 0.72
N VAL A 28 25.13 6.87 0.40
CA VAL A 28 25.08 5.47 0.81
C VAL A 28 25.89 4.60 -0.15
N SER A 29 26.38 3.46 0.34
CA SER A 29 27.14 2.50 -0.45
C SER A 29 26.25 1.67 -1.39
N ASP A 30 26.85 1.06 -2.41
CA ASP A 30 26.16 0.16 -3.36
C ASP A 30 25.44 -1.01 -2.68
N SER A 31 25.94 -1.48 -1.54
CA SER A 31 25.29 -2.52 -0.73
C SER A 31 23.89 -2.12 -0.24
N TYR A 32 23.63 -0.82 -0.05
CA TYR A 32 22.30 -0.30 0.26
C TYR A 32 21.33 -0.59 -0.88
N PHE A 33 21.73 -0.23 -2.10
CA PHE A 33 20.92 -0.40 -3.31
C PHE A 33 20.72 -1.88 -3.64
N ALA A 34 21.75 -2.71 -3.46
CA ALA A 34 21.65 -4.16 -3.59
C ALA A 34 20.60 -4.76 -2.62
N ALA A 35 20.59 -4.32 -1.36
CA ALA A 35 19.61 -4.78 -0.37
C ALA A 35 18.19 -4.36 -0.73
N VAL A 36 17.99 -3.12 -1.21
CA VAL A 36 16.68 -2.66 -1.70
C VAL A 36 16.21 -3.48 -2.89
N HIS A 37 17.08 -3.67 -3.89
CA HIS A 37 16.77 -4.44 -5.09
C HIS A 37 16.44 -5.91 -4.76
N GLN A 38 17.15 -6.53 -3.81
CA GLN A 38 16.90 -7.91 -3.38
C GLN A 38 15.53 -8.07 -2.69
N ARG A 39 15.10 -7.06 -1.92
CA ARG A 39 13.81 -7.11 -1.20
C ARG A 39 12.59 -7.02 -2.13
N VAL A 40 12.72 -6.33 -3.27
CA VAL A 40 11.60 -6.06 -4.17
C VAL A 40 11.59 -7.04 -5.34
N PRO A 41 10.57 -7.89 -5.52
CA PRO A 41 10.48 -8.82 -6.64
C PRO A 41 10.49 -8.12 -8.00
N ALA A 42 11.04 -8.78 -9.03
CA ALA A 42 11.20 -8.19 -10.37
C ALA A 42 9.88 -7.65 -10.96
N GLY A 43 8.76 -8.35 -10.77
CA GLY A 43 7.46 -7.88 -11.23
C GLY A 43 6.99 -6.59 -10.55
N VAL A 44 7.29 -6.43 -9.26
CA VAL A 44 7.00 -5.20 -8.51
C VAL A 44 7.91 -4.06 -8.98
N ARG A 45 9.20 -4.33 -9.21
CA ARG A 45 10.15 -3.34 -9.75
C ARG A 45 9.70 -2.81 -11.12
N ALA A 46 9.33 -3.71 -12.02
CA ALA A 46 8.81 -3.36 -13.34
C ALA A 46 7.52 -2.54 -13.26
N LEU A 47 6.59 -2.90 -12.38
CA LEU A 47 5.35 -2.17 -12.18
C LEU A 47 5.58 -0.75 -11.65
N VAL A 48 6.48 -0.57 -10.67
CA VAL A 48 6.84 0.77 -10.17
C VAL A 48 7.46 1.62 -11.26
N ALA A 49 8.40 1.06 -12.03
CA ALA A 49 9.05 1.77 -13.13
C ALA A 49 8.04 2.18 -14.21
N ALA A 50 7.14 1.28 -14.60
CA ALA A 50 6.08 1.58 -15.56
C ALA A 50 5.12 2.66 -15.03
N ALA A 51 4.68 2.55 -13.77
CA ALA A 51 3.78 3.54 -13.17
C ALA A 51 4.41 4.94 -13.06
N HIS A 52 5.73 5.03 -12.86
CA HIS A 52 6.48 6.28 -12.96
C HIS A 52 6.52 6.83 -14.38
N HIS A 53 6.84 5.97 -15.36
CA HIS A 53 6.89 6.33 -16.77
C HIS A 53 5.53 6.85 -17.28
N ASP A 54 4.45 6.17 -16.90
CA ASP A 54 3.08 6.48 -17.33
C ASP A 54 2.46 7.65 -16.55
N GLY A 55 3.19 8.23 -15.60
CA GLY A 55 2.76 9.39 -14.81
C GLY A 55 1.66 9.08 -13.79
N VAL A 56 1.42 7.80 -13.48
CA VAL A 56 0.56 7.38 -12.37
C VAL A 56 1.23 7.70 -11.05
N ILE A 57 2.54 7.43 -10.94
CA ILE A 57 3.36 7.89 -9.81
C ILE A 57 4.17 9.11 -10.24
N LYS A 58 3.91 10.26 -9.60
CA LYS A 58 4.48 11.55 -9.98
C LYS A 58 5.54 11.98 -8.96
N PRO A 59 6.81 12.18 -9.36
CA PRO A 59 7.85 12.61 -8.45
C PRO A 59 7.62 14.05 -7.96
N VAL A 60 7.93 14.30 -6.69
CA VAL A 60 7.85 15.62 -6.04
C VAL A 60 9.15 15.84 -5.27
N GLY A 61 9.94 16.85 -5.65
CA GLY A 61 11.20 17.17 -4.96
C GLY A 61 12.20 16.00 -4.88
N GLY A 62 12.20 15.11 -5.88
CA GLY A 62 13.19 14.03 -6.05
C GLY A 62 12.96 12.77 -5.22
N TYR A 63 12.60 12.88 -3.94
CA TYR A 63 12.45 11.73 -3.02
C TYR A 63 11.03 11.54 -2.47
N ARG A 64 10.11 12.42 -2.86
CA ARG A 64 8.68 12.33 -2.54
C ARG A 64 7.88 12.01 -3.80
N PHE A 65 6.64 11.63 -3.63
CA PHE A 65 5.71 11.35 -4.71
C PHE A 65 4.28 11.77 -4.39
N THR A 66 3.49 11.96 -5.44
CA THR A 66 2.03 11.94 -5.40
C THR A 66 1.53 10.95 -6.44
N LEU A 67 0.25 10.61 -6.40
CA LEU A 67 -0.36 9.68 -7.35
C LEU A 67 -1.40 10.42 -8.21
N LEU A 68 -1.50 10.01 -9.47
CA LEU A 68 -2.51 10.53 -10.39
C LEU A 68 -3.91 10.21 -9.87
N GLY A 69 -4.78 11.22 -9.80
CA GLY A 69 -6.17 11.06 -9.37
C GLY A 69 -6.42 11.24 -7.87
N LEU A 70 -5.38 11.48 -7.06
CA LEU A 70 -5.58 11.79 -5.64
C LEU A 70 -6.31 13.13 -5.45
N ALA A 71 -7.09 13.20 -4.38
CA ALA A 71 -7.79 14.40 -3.97
C ALA A 71 -6.81 15.55 -3.64
N PRO A 72 -7.21 16.81 -3.80
CA PRO A 72 -6.40 17.96 -3.40
C PRO A 72 -5.96 17.87 -1.94
N GLY A 73 -4.68 18.15 -1.68
CA GLY A 73 -4.10 18.10 -0.33
C GLY A 73 -3.66 16.71 0.16
N LYS A 74 -3.84 15.65 -0.64
CA LYS A 74 -3.27 14.33 -0.35
C LYS A 74 -1.82 14.24 -0.85
N GLY A 75 -0.93 13.78 0.02
CA GLY A 75 0.51 13.79 -0.21
C GLY A 75 1.12 15.20 -0.19
N PRO A 76 2.37 15.37 -0.66
CA PRO A 76 3.22 14.31 -1.21
C PRO A 76 3.71 13.35 -0.11
N TYR A 77 3.76 12.07 -0.45
CA TYR A 77 4.31 10.99 0.38
C TYR A 77 5.81 10.88 0.16
N ALA A 78 6.55 10.33 1.12
CA ALA A 78 8.00 10.19 0.99
C ALA A 78 8.38 8.74 0.69
N TRP A 79 9.24 8.51 -0.31
CA TRP A 79 9.83 7.19 -0.53
C TRP A 79 10.83 6.81 0.55
N VAL A 80 11.43 7.81 1.18
CA VAL A 80 12.47 7.66 2.18
C VAL A 80 12.18 8.53 3.40
N SER A 81 12.54 8.02 4.57
CA SER A 81 12.52 8.72 5.86
C SER A 81 13.93 8.85 6.43
N ARG A 82 14.08 9.73 7.44
CA ARG A 82 15.36 9.96 8.11
C ARG A 82 15.62 8.87 9.15
N HIS A 83 16.77 8.21 9.06
CA HIS A 83 17.34 7.45 10.17
C HIS A 83 18.42 8.29 10.86
N ASN A 84 18.02 9.11 11.84
CA ASN A 84 18.87 10.18 12.39
C ASN A 84 20.16 9.68 13.04
N GLU A 85 20.10 8.59 13.81
CA GLU A 85 21.27 8.04 14.52
C GLU A 85 22.38 7.57 13.56
N GLN A 86 22.01 6.88 12.48
CA GLN A 86 22.91 6.33 11.46
C GLN A 86 23.22 7.35 10.37
N ARG A 87 22.48 8.47 10.32
CA ARG A 87 22.52 9.47 9.26
C ARG A 87 22.39 8.85 7.86
N THR A 88 21.44 7.94 7.72
CA THR A 88 21.13 7.27 6.44
C THR A 88 19.64 7.40 6.10
N PRO A 89 19.27 7.40 4.82
CA PRO A 89 17.87 7.27 4.41
C PRO A 89 17.35 5.85 4.68
N SER A 90 16.10 5.74 5.13
CA SER A 90 15.37 4.46 5.21
C SER A 90 14.24 4.46 4.19
N ILE A 91 14.10 3.41 3.39
CA ILE A 91 12.96 3.27 2.48
C ILE A 91 11.68 3.11 3.30
N ASN A 92 10.64 3.86 2.94
CA ASN A 92 9.30 3.70 3.48
C ASN A 92 8.59 2.59 2.71
N TRP A 93 8.78 1.36 3.17
CA TRP A 93 8.29 0.15 2.50
C TRP A 93 6.77 0.09 2.41
N GLU A 94 6.06 0.57 3.43
CA GLU A 94 4.61 0.69 3.42
C GLU A 94 4.13 1.56 2.24
N TYR A 95 4.72 2.74 2.07
CA TYR A 95 4.43 3.61 0.93
C TYR A 95 4.78 2.99 -0.42
N LEU A 96 5.83 2.15 -0.49
CA LEU A 96 6.12 1.38 -1.68
C LEU A 96 4.99 0.39 -2.01
N VAL A 97 4.50 -0.37 -1.04
CA VAL A 97 3.38 -1.30 -1.24
C VAL A 97 2.11 -0.54 -1.63
N GLN A 98 1.80 0.56 -0.95
CA GLN A 98 0.62 1.36 -1.24
C GLN A 98 0.66 1.93 -2.67
N ALA A 99 1.79 2.50 -3.10
CA ALA A 99 1.93 3.04 -4.45
C ALA A 99 1.82 1.95 -5.54
N VAL A 100 2.39 0.76 -5.28
CA VAL A 100 2.29 -0.40 -6.18
C VAL A 100 0.85 -0.85 -6.33
N GLU A 101 0.14 -1.01 -5.22
CA GLU A 101 -1.25 -1.45 -5.23
C GLU A 101 -2.16 -0.40 -5.86
N TYR A 102 -1.92 0.88 -5.57
CA TYR A 102 -2.63 1.97 -6.21
C TYR A 102 -2.43 1.95 -7.72
N ALA A 103 -1.19 1.84 -8.20
CA ALA A 103 -0.90 1.84 -9.64
C ALA A 103 -1.57 0.67 -10.37
N ARG A 104 -1.53 -0.53 -9.76
CA ARG A 104 -2.21 -1.72 -10.28
C ARG A 104 -3.71 -1.52 -10.39
N LEU A 105 -4.34 -1.04 -9.31
CA LEU A 105 -5.78 -0.80 -9.26
C LEU A 105 -6.20 0.33 -10.20
N TYR A 106 -5.43 1.41 -10.26
CA TYR A 106 -5.69 2.54 -11.13
C TYR A 106 -5.71 2.10 -12.61
N ALA A 107 -4.69 1.35 -13.04
CA ALA A 107 -4.62 0.84 -14.41
C ALA A 107 -5.80 -0.08 -14.76
N ALA A 108 -6.23 -0.93 -13.82
CA ALA A 108 -7.30 -1.90 -14.06
C ALA A 108 -8.72 -1.30 -13.95
N LEU A 109 -8.93 -0.34 -13.04
CA LEU A 109 -10.26 0.07 -12.59
C LEU A 109 -10.63 1.51 -12.96
N ALA A 110 -9.67 2.43 -13.03
CA ALA A 110 -9.96 3.82 -13.39
C ALA A 110 -10.59 3.94 -14.80
N PRO A 111 -10.16 3.19 -15.83
CA PRO A 111 -10.83 3.19 -17.15
C PRO A 111 -12.27 2.66 -17.11
N LYS A 112 -12.62 1.87 -16.09
CA LYS A 112 -13.97 1.34 -15.85
C LYS A 112 -14.84 2.31 -15.02
N GLY A 113 -14.33 3.49 -14.66
CA GLY A 113 -15.05 4.51 -13.90
C GLY A 113 -15.02 4.34 -12.39
N TYR A 114 -14.18 3.45 -11.85
CA TYR A 114 -13.97 3.35 -10.41
C TYR A 114 -13.07 4.46 -9.88
N LEU A 115 -13.29 4.83 -8.63
CA LEU A 115 -12.52 5.80 -7.89
C LEU A 115 -11.57 5.06 -6.94
N ILE A 116 -10.27 5.35 -7.06
CA ILE A 116 -9.23 4.77 -6.21
C ILE A 116 -8.69 5.88 -5.31
N ALA A 117 -8.62 5.64 -4.01
CA ALA A 117 -8.02 6.57 -3.05
C ALA A 117 -6.93 5.87 -2.22
N MET A 118 -5.95 6.66 -1.78
CA MET A 118 -4.86 6.23 -0.90
C MET A 118 -4.98 6.96 0.43
N GLU A 119 -4.70 6.23 1.53
CA GLU A 119 -4.90 6.65 2.92
C GLU A 119 -6.29 7.28 3.11
N ASP A 120 -7.35 6.58 2.73
CA ASP A 120 -8.71 7.06 2.98
C ASP A 120 -9.20 6.59 4.36
N ARG A 121 -9.37 7.58 5.26
CA ARG A 121 -9.76 7.40 6.66
C ARG A 121 -8.83 6.44 7.42
N LEU A 122 -9.23 5.18 7.51
CA LEU A 122 -8.55 4.12 8.26
C LEU A 122 -7.93 3.08 7.34
N MET A 123 -8.15 3.15 6.03
CA MET A 123 -7.67 2.16 5.07
C MET A 123 -6.55 2.72 4.21
N ASP A 124 -5.63 1.86 3.84
CA ASP A 124 -4.47 2.25 3.03
C ASP A 124 -4.86 2.54 1.59
N ILE A 125 -5.73 1.71 1.02
CA ILE A 125 -6.30 1.95 -0.31
C ILE A 125 -7.76 1.52 -0.31
N THR A 126 -8.60 2.34 -0.96
CA THR A 126 -10.02 2.04 -1.15
C THR A 126 -10.39 2.15 -2.61
N VAL A 127 -11.30 1.29 -3.07
CA VAL A 127 -11.95 1.40 -4.37
C VAL A 127 -13.44 1.62 -4.17
N SER A 128 -13.95 2.68 -4.77
CA SER A 128 -15.38 2.98 -4.84
C SER A 128 -15.86 2.93 -6.29
N ASP A 129 -17.13 2.63 -6.49
CA ASP A 129 -17.75 2.79 -7.81
C ASP A 129 -17.93 4.27 -8.19
N ALA A 130 -18.45 4.52 -9.39
CA ALA A 130 -18.67 5.88 -9.91
C ALA A 130 -19.64 6.72 -9.05
N SER A 131 -20.48 6.09 -8.23
CA SER A 131 -21.39 6.77 -7.29
C SER A 131 -20.70 7.15 -5.97
N GLY A 132 -19.47 6.69 -5.74
CA GLY A 132 -18.76 6.85 -4.48
C GLY A 132 -19.10 5.80 -3.43
N THR A 133 -19.81 4.72 -3.80
CA THR A 133 -20.07 3.61 -2.88
C THR A 133 -18.82 2.75 -2.77
N LEU A 134 -18.34 2.54 -1.54
CA LEU A 134 -17.16 1.72 -1.27
C LEU A 134 -17.41 0.27 -1.65
N GLN A 135 -16.54 -0.27 -2.51
CA GLN A 135 -16.63 -1.65 -3.00
C GLN A 135 -15.50 -2.52 -2.41
N TRP A 136 -14.32 -1.95 -2.20
CA TRP A 136 -13.13 -2.71 -1.84
C TRP A 136 -12.20 -1.94 -0.90
N ASP A 137 -11.84 -2.59 0.19
CA ASP A 137 -10.79 -2.14 1.11
C ASP A 137 -9.52 -2.97 0.93
N ILE A 138 -8.37 -2.31 0.85
CA ILE A 138 -7.06 -2.96 0.78
C ILE A 138 -6.21 -2.43 1.94
N GLU A 139 -5.80 -3.36 2.79
CA GLU A 139 -4.81 -3.15 3.84
C GLU A 139 -3.43 -3.54 3.35
N VAL A 140 -2.43 -2.71 3.61
CA VAL A 140 -1.04 -3.04 3.34
C VAL A 140 -0.30 -3.44 4.62
N GLN A 141 0.70 -4.29 4.46
CA GLN A 141 1.67 -4.61 5.50
C GLN A 141 3.07 -4.44 4.91
N GLU A 142 4.02 -4.01 5.74
CA GLU A 142 5.40 -3.87 5.30
C GLU A 142 6.00 -5.25 4.92
N ARG A 143 5.64 -6.30 5.66
CA ARG A 143 6.19 -7.65 5.49
C ARG A 143 5.09 -8.67 5.22
N ALA A 144 5.31 -9.51 4.20
CA ALA A 144 4.41 -10.62 3.88
C ALA A 144 4.16 -11.57 5.07
N ALA A 145 5.15 -11.73 5.96
CA ALA A 145 5.03 -12.58 7.14
C ALA A 145 4.00 -12.06 8.19
N GLU A 146 3.60 -10.79 8.13
CA GLU A 146 2.63 -10.18 9.06
C GLU A 146 1.18 -10.49 8.66
N ILE A 147 0.94 -10.70 7.36
CA ILE A 147 -0.41 -10.90 6.79
C ILE A 147 -1.17 -12.06 7.45
N PRO A 148 -0.59 -13.27 7.65
CA PRO A 148 -1.36 -14.38 8.22
C PRO A 148 -1.89 -14.10 9.63
N ALA A 149 -1.05 -13.51 10.51
CA ALA A 149 -1.43 -13.19 11.87
C ALA A 149 -2.47 -12.07 11.93
N PHE A 150 -2.34 -11.06 11.06
CA PHE A 150 -3.33 -9.99 10.91
C PHE A 150 -4.69 -10.56 10.47
N LEU A 151 -4.72 -11.36 9.40
CA LEU A 151 -5.94 -11.96 8.86
C LEU A 151 -6.63 -12.89 9.85
N GLN A 152 -5.85 -13.70 10.58
CA GLN A 152 -6.39 -14.59 11.61
C GLN A 152 -7.12 -13.80 12.69
N ARG A 153 -6.53 -12.70 13.17
CA ARG A 153 -7.14 -11.84 14.20
C ARG A 153 -8.36 -11.08 13.67
N LEU A 154 -8.28 -10.57 12.44
CA LEU A 154 -9.40 -9.89 11.77
C LEU A 154 -10.59 -10.84 11.62
N ALA A 155 -10.34 -12.07 11.13
CA ALA A 155 -11.36 -13.10 10.99
C ALA A 155 -11.94 -13.50 12.35
N ALA A 156 -11.11 -13.65 13.40
CA ALA A 156 -11.60 -13.97 14.73
C ALA A 156 -12.59 -12.92 15.26
N HIS A 157 -12.31 -11.62 15.05
CA HIS A 157 -13.26 -10.55 15.37
C HIS A 157 -14.55 -10.67 14.57
N GLY A 158 -14.46 -10.91 13.26
CA GLY A 158 -15.63 -11.08 12.38
C GLY A 158 -16.54 -12.25 12.78
N HIS A 159 -15.96 -13.40 13.16
CA HIS A 159 -16.72 -14.60 13.55
C HIS A 159 -17.38 -14.46 14.93
N ALA A 160 -16.66 -13.90 15.91
CA ALA A 160 -17.17 -13.72 17.27
C ALA A 160 -18.32 -12.70 17.31
N GLY A 161 -18.28 -11.70 16.43
CA GLY A 161 -19.08 -10.49 16.52
C GLY A 161 -18.21 -9.36 17.03
N VAL A 162 -18.15 -8.28 16.26
CA VAL A 162 -17.29 -7.14 16.58
C VAL A 162 -18.01 -6.25 17.59
N ASP A 163 -17.35 -6.00 18.71
CA ASP A 163 -17.72 -4.94 19.64
C ASP A 163 -17.31 -3.59 19.03
N LEU A 164 -18.30 -2.78 18.66
CA LEU A 164 -18.09 -1.48 18.03
C LEU A 164 -17.60 -0.41 19.03
N ASP A 165 -17.85 -0.63 20.32
CA ASP A 165 -17.58 0.31 21.40
C ASP A 165 -16.25 0.01 22.12
N ALA A 166 -15.72 -1.21 21.99
CA ALA A 166 -14.43 -1.60 22.56
C ALA A 166 -13.27 -0.69 22.10
N PRO A 167 -12.35 -0.24 22.96
CA PRO A 167 -11.20 0.55 22.53
C PRO A 167 -10.27 -0.25 21.58
N ASP A 168 -9.84 0.37 20.47
CA ASP A 168 -9.08 -0.30 19.40
C ASP A 168 -7.72 0.36 19.09
N ARG A 169 -7.28 1.30 19.92
CA ARG A 169 -5.95 1.92 19.81
C ARG A 169 -4.87 0.85 20.01
N GLY A 170 -3.98 0.71 19.03
CA GLY A 170 -2.95 -0.34 19.04
C GLY A 170 -3.46 -1.75 18.69
N ASN A 171 -4.77 -1.93 18.47
CA ASN A 171 -5.35 -3.18 17.96
C ASN A 171 -5.83 -2.97 16.52
N ASP A 172 -4.89 -3.02 15.59
CA ASP A 172 -5.18 -2.76 14.19
C ASP A 172 -6.24 -3.72 13.60
N PRO A 173 -6.19 -5.05 13.81
CA PRO A 173 -7.24 -5.96 13.35
C PRO A 173 -8.65 -5.60 13.83
N LEU A 174 -8.82 -5.17 15.10
CA LEU A 174 -10.13 -4.73 15.61
C LEU A 174 -10.60 -3.45 14.91
N ARG A 175 -9.67 -2.51 14.68
CA ARG A 175 -9.99 -1.25 14.01
C ARG A 175 -10.48 -1.49 12.58
N LYS A 176 -9.83 -2.39 11.84
CA LYS A 176 -10.25 -2.80 10.49
C LYS A 176 -11.56 -3.59 10.54
N ALA A 177 -11.76 -4.48 11.52
CA ALA A 177 -13.02 -5.22 11.71
C ALA A 177 -14.22 -4.27 11.88
N LYS A 178 -14.06 -3.23 12.70
CA LYS A 178 -15.08 -2.19 12.88
C LYS A 178 -15.32 -1.38 11.61
N TYR A 179 -14.26 -1.08 10.86
CA TYR A 179 -14.37 -0.37 9.59
C TYR A 179 -15.20 -1.16 8.58
N LEU A 180 -14.89 -2.46 8.41
CA LEU A 180 -15.66 -3.36 7.53
C LEU A 180 -17.14 -3.38 7.89
N LEU A 181 -17.51 -3.45 9.18
CA LEU A 181 -18.92 -3.44 9.57
C LEU A 181 -19.63 -2.11 9.33
N ARG A 182 -18.92 -0.99 9.50
CA ARG A 182 -19.50 0.35 9.33
C ARG A 182 -19.72 0.69 7.87
N HIS A 183 -18.79 0.31 7.00
CA HIS A 183 -18.79 0.70 5.59
C HIS A 183 -19.24 -0.40 4.64
N ARG A 184 -19.21 -1.65 5.11
CA ARG A 184 -19.69 -2.84 4.41
C ARG A 184 -19.19 -2.99 2.95
N PRO A 185 -17.88 -2.85 2.67
CA PRO A 185 -17.35 -3.15 1.35
C PRO A 185 -17.65 -4.60 0.95
N LEU A 186 -17.75 -4.87 -0.35
CA LEU A 186 -17.93 -6.21 -0.89
C LEU A 186 -16.66 -7.05 -0.81
N TYR A 187 -15.50 -6.39 -0.89
CA TYR A 187 -14.19 -7.03 -0.94
C TYR A 187 -13.23 -6.48 0.11
N PHE A 188 -12.32 -7.34 0.56
CA PHE A 188 -11.20 -6.98 1.40
C PHE A 188 -9.93 -7.64 0.88
N SER A 189 -8.81 -6.94 0.92
CA SER A 189 -7.50 -7.54 0.63
C SER A 189 -6.46 -7.15 1.66
N ALA A 190 -5.52 -8.07 1.89
CA ALA A 190 -4.27 -7.78 2.58
C ALA A 190 -3.11 -7.94 1.61
N ALA A 191 -2.25 -6.93 1.51
CA ALA A 191 -1.15 -6.87 0.55
C ALA A 191 0.18 -6.52 1.22
N ALA A 192 1.26 -7.10 0.72
CA ALA A 192 2.64 -6.78 1.08
C ALA A 192 3.51 -7.03 -0.16
N ILE A 193 4.78 -6.63 -0.10
CA ILE A 193 5.72 -6.93 -1.17
C ILE A 193 5.77 -8.46 -1.39
N GLY A 194 5.34 -8.91 -2.57
CA GLY A 194 5.37 -10.31 -2.98
C GLY A 194 4.25 -11.20 -2.42
N LEU A 195 3.27 -10.66 -1.70
CA LEU A 195 2.12 -11.42 -1.22
C LEU A 195 0.84 -10.58 -1.26
N ARG A 196 -0.22 -11.16 -1.81
CA ARG A 196 -1.57 -10.60 -1.77
C ARG A 196 -2.57 -11.70 -1.42
N ARG A 197 -3.54 -11.36 -0.58
CA ARG A 197 -4.69 -12.21 -0.25
C ARG A 197 -5.96 -11.40 -0.44
N ASP A 198 -6.88 -11.97 -1.21
CA ASP A 198 -8.12 -11.36 -1.65
C ASP A 198 -9.31 -12.13 -1.05
N PHE A 199 -10.33 -11.39 -0.63
CA PHE A 199 -11.49 -11.95 0.04
C PHE A 199 -12.77 -11.25 -0.41
N GLN A 200 -13.83 -12.04 -0.59
CA GLN A 200 -15.19 -11.52 -0.52
C GLN A 200 -15.61 -11.38 0.96
N VAL A 201 -16.28 -10.29 1.30
CA VAL A 201 -16.80 -10.06 2.65
C VAL A 201 -18.30 -10.34 2.70
N THR A 202 -18.70 -11.33 3.49
CA THR A 202 -20.11 -11.64 3.74
C THR A 202 -20.49 -11.19 5.14
N TYR A 203 -21.55 -10.38 5.25
CA TYR A 203 -22.00 -9.83 6.53
C TYR A 203 -23.22 -10.58 7.06
N ALA A 204 -23.21 -10.89 8.35
CA ALA A 204 -24.29 -11.57 9.05
C ALA A 204 -24.89 -10.69 10.16
N THR A 205 -25.97 -11.17 10.79
CA THR A 205 -26.59 -10.50 11.94
C THR A 205 -25.64 -10.49 13.14
N GLY A 206 -25.82 -9.51 14.03
CA GLY A 206 -25.04 -9.41 15.28
C GLY A 206 -23.61 -8.92 15.10
N ASN A 207 -23.38 -7.93 14.23
CA ASN A 207 -22.06 -7.33 13.97
C ASN A 207 -21.01 -8.38 13.54
N LYS A 208 -21.39 -9.30 12.66
CA LYS A 208 -20.52 -10.38 12.19
C LYS A 208 -20.21 -10.23 10.71
N PHE A 209 -19.03 -10.71 10.32
CA PHE A 209 -18.66 -10.90 8.93
C PHE A 209 -17.75 -12.12 8.77
N ILE A 210 -17.70 -12.65 7.55
CA ILE A 210 -16.83 -13.75 7.15
C ILE A 210 -16.03 -13.27 5.95
N LEU A 211 -14.72 -13.58 5.96
CA LEU A 211 -13.84 -13.43 4.82
C LEU A 211 -13.82 -14.77 4.08
N ILE A 212 -14.31 -14.78 2.84
CA ILE A 212 -14.30 -15.95 1.96
C ILE A 212 -13.14 -15.75 1.00
N ASP A 213 -12.18 -16.69 0.99
CA ASP A 213 -11.09 -16.69 0.00
C ASP A 213 -11.70 -16.68 -1.40
N ASP A 214 -11.51 -15.59 -2.14
CA ASP A 214 -12.08 -15.38 -3.47
C ASP A 214 -11.17 -14.46 -4.28
N MET A 215 -11.19 -14.60 -5.60
CA MET A 215 -10.54 -13.61 -6.46
C MET A 215 -11.47 -12.41 -6.59
N VAL A 216 -10.97 -11.21 -6.34
CA VAL A 216 -11.78 -10.01 -6.58
C VAL A 216 -12.02 -9.86 -8.09
N PRO A 217 -13.26 -9.93 -8.58
CA PRO A 217 -13.57 -9.99 -10.01
C PRO A 217 -13.37 -8.65 -10.74
N LEU A 218 -12.89 -7.63 -10.02
CA LEU A 218 -12.74 -6.28 -10.54
C LEU A 218 -11.40 -6.09 -11.26
N THR A 219 -10.34 -6.81 -10.84
CA THR A 219 -8.97 -6.68 -11.37
C THR A 219 -8.67 -7.59 -12.54
#